data_AF-A0A165ENP5-F1
#
_entry.id   AF-A0A165ENP5-F1
#
_cell.length_a   1.000
_cell.length_b   1.000
_cell.length_c   1.000
_cell.angle_alpha   90.00
_cell.angle_beta   90.00
_cell.angle_gamma   90.00
#
_symmetry.space_group_name_H-M   'P 1'
#
loop_
_entity.id
_entity.type
_entity.pdbx_description
1 polymer ?
#
loop_
_entity_poly.entity_id
_entity_poly.type
_entity_poly.pdbx_seq_one_letter_code
_entity_poly.pdbx_strand_id
1 'polypeptide(L)'
;MLLAMWREKRDRRHFKCMHLLPVDDEEPPLDYGDNVLDVNFLKSIQLELDQEEDAAICEWFFYDTKHLLDTPHFNKPSCNNLSYFFNKKSFFTAKALNMAIPGGLKFEPLYWDMDTFDEDWNEFGDIKKVIIRQHIRTEFKVTFSHLCNSLPRSVHISPYHTPKNVYIHTDDPGLPAFYFDPLINPISSWVMSKNTPLVLHEDIIFGPNDADDDDFQLPEEIEPFLKTNHCQTTSLQTLSLSGRMQCVQDVPLVKNWYLAHCPPNQPLKVCVSYQKLLKCSVLNEPKTQPEKTTHLDWVEAGLQVCRQGYNMLNLFIHCKDLNYLHLDYNVNPKPVKTFIDDQGA
;
A
#
# COMPACT_ATOMS: atom_id res chain seq x y z
N MET A 1 16.65 2.05 -1.35
CA MET A 1 16.78 2.78 -0.05
C MET A 1 16.56 1.91 1.19
N LEU A 2 15.40 1.24 1.37
CA LEU A 2 15.10 0.45 2.58
C LEU A 2 16.22 -0.53 2.96
N LEU A 3 16.68 -1.36 2.02
CA LEU A 3 17.74 -2.35 2.23
C LEU A 3 19.08 -1.70 2.61
N ALA A 4 19.49 -0.65 1.90
CA ALA A 4 20.73 0.07 2.17
C ALA A 4 20.74 0.66 3.59
N MET A 5 19.66 1.31 4.02
CA MET A 5 19.55 1.86 5.38
C MET A 5 19.55 0.77 6.45
N TRP A 6 18.94 -0.39 6.18
CA TRP A 6 18.94 -1.52 7.12
C TRP A 6 20.32 -2.14 7.27
N ARG A 7 21.08 -2.30 6.17
CA ARG A 7 22.48 -2.74 6.20
C ARG A 7 23.32 -1.74 6.98
N GLU A 8 23.22 -0.45 6.65
CA GLU A 8 23.99 0.60 7.33
C GLU A 8 23.73 0.66 8.83
N LYS A 9 22.46 0.54 9.25
CA LYS A 9 22.09 0.52 10.67
C LYS A 9 22.59 -0.73 11.40
N ARG A 10 22.68 -1.87 10.71
CA ARG A 10 23.19 -3.13 11.27
C ARG A 10 24.71 -3.09 11.42
N ASP A 11 25.39 -2.54 10.42
CA ASP A 11 26.85 -2.63 10.30
C ASP A 11 27.55 -1.52 11.11
N ARG A 12 26.92 -0.34 11.27
CA ARG A 12 27.46 0.74 12.12
C ARG A 12 27.33 0.40 13.61
N ARG A 13 28.46 0.42 14.32
CA ARG A 13 28.51 0.26 15.79
C ARG A 13 27.90 1.43 16.55
N HIS A 14 28.16 2.65 16.09
CA HIS A 14 27.66 3.88 16.71
C HIS A 14 27.00 4.74 15.65
N PHE A 15 25.69 4.93 15.80
CA PHE A 15 24.92 5.82 14.95
C PHE A 15 24.65 7.11 15.72
N LYS A 16 25.39 8.19 15.38
CA LYS A 16 25.17 9.51 15.97
C LYS A 16 24.01 10.19 15.25
N CYS A 17 22.91 10.39 15.95
CA CYS A 17 21.83 11.25 15.46
C CYS A 17 22.30 12.71 15.49
N MET A 18 21.95 13.48 14.46
CA MET A 18 22.17 14.93 14.46
C MET A 18 21.32 15.59 15.56
N HIS A 19 21.81 16.70 16.10
CA HIS A 19 21.00 17.53 16.98
C HIS A 19 19.92 18.25 16.17
N LEU A 20 18.70 18.29 16.70
CA LEU A 20 17.63 19.12 16.16
C LEU A 20 18.00 20.59 16.43
N LEU A 21 17.71 21.47 15.47
CA LEU A 21 18.23 22.85 15.41
C LEU A 21 19.76 22.86 15.27
N PRO A 22 20.28 22.61 14.05
CA PRO A 22 21.72 22.49 13.82
C PRO A 22 22.48 23.82 13.90
N VAL A 23 21.77 24.95 13.87
CA VAL A 23 22.31 26.32 13.87
C VAL A 23 21.85 27.03 15.14
N ASP A 24 22.73 27.85 15.71
CA ASP A 24 22.44 28.62 16.93
C ASP A 24 21.40 29.73 16.66
N ASP A 25 20.67 30.16 17.70
CA ASP A 25 19.56 31.11 17.59
C ASP A 25 20.01 32.50 17.08
N GLU A 26 21.24 32.89 17.39
CA GLU A 26 21.82 34.21 17.07
C GLU A 26 22.62 34.21 15.77
N GLU A 27 22.85 33.04 15.16
CA GLU A 27 23.62 32.92 13.93
C GLU A 27 22.73 33.18 12.71
N PRO A 28 23.08 34.13 11.82
CA PRO A 28 22.28 34.44 10.65
C PRO A 28 22.24 33.26 9.67
N PRO A 29 21.18 33.14 8.85
CA PRO A 29 21.10 32.11 7.82
C PRO A 29 22.32 32.16 6.89
N LEU A 30 22.92 31.00 6.62
CA LEU A 30 24.05 30.88 5.70
C LEU A 30 23.68 31.39 4.31
N ASP A 31 24.63 32.07 3.66
CA ASP A 31 24.50 32.41 2.24
C ASP A 31 24.88 31.22 1.36
N TYR A 32 24.04 30.94 0.35
CA TYR A 32 24.23 29.82 -0.56
C TYR A 32 25.45 30.03 -1.46
N GLY A 33 25.66 31.28 -1.89
CA GLY A 33 26.76 31.67 -2.77
C GLY A 33 28.13 31.35 -2.20
N ASP A 34 28.35 31.76 -0.94
CA ASP A 34 29.66 31.69 -0.30
C ASP A 34 29.96 30.32 0.34
N ASN A 35 28.92 29.61 0.80
CA ASN A 35 29.11 28.43 1.66
C ASN A 35 28.72 27.09 1.01
N VAL A 36 27.87 27.10 -0.02
CA VAL A 36 27.25 25.86 -0.55
C VAL A 36 27.59 25.61 -2.02
N LEU A 37 27.66 26.65 -2.85
CA LEU A 37 27.89 26.51 -4.29
C LEU A 37 29.17 25.73 -4.65
N ASP A 38 30.27 26.01 -3.95
CA ASP A 38 31.59 25.46 -4.27
C ASP A 38 31.92 24.15 -3.53
N VAL A 39 31.00 23.65 -2.70
CA VAL A 39 31.21 22.45 -1.91
C VAL A 39 30.75 21.22 -2.67
N ASN A 40 31.66 20.27 -2.87
CA ASN A 40 31.32 18.98 -3.46
C ASN A 40 30.32 18.23 -2.57
N PHE A 41 29.20 17.81 -3.16
CA PHE A 41 28.20 17.02 -2.46
C PHE A 41 28.76 15.68 -1.99
N LEU A 42 28.34 15.28 -0.80
CA LEU A 42 28.58 13.93 -0.28
C LEU A 42 27.86 12.90 -1.14
N LYS A 43 28.40 11.68 -1.18
CA LYS A 43 27.79 10.57 -1.90
C LYS A 43 26.38 10.29 -1.35
N SER A 44 25.40 10.22 -2.23
CA SER A 44 24.03 9.87 -1.89
C SER A 44 23.91 8.39 -1.49
N ILE A 45 22.78 8.02 -0.88
CA ILE A 45 22.51 6.63 -0.51
C ILE A 45 22.23 5.83 -1.78
N GLN A 46 23.25 5.15 -2.29
CA GLN A 46 23.16 4.24 -3.44
C GLN A 46 23.24 2.79 -2.96
N LEU A 47 22.49 1.90 -3.61
CA LEU A 47 22.63 0.46 -3.44
C LEU A 47 23.58 -0.04 -4.52
N GLU A 48 24.49 -0.94 -4.18
CA GLU A 48 25.31 -1.64 -5.17
C GLU A 48 24.40 -2.60 -5.94
N LEU A 49 24.27 -2.37 -7.24
CA LEU A 49 23.49 -3.19 -8.18
C LEU A 49 24.40 -4.21 -8.86
N ASP A 50 23.82 -5.35 -9.23
CA ASP A 50 24.53 -6.36 -10.00
C ASP A 50 24.59 -5.96 -11.48
N GLN A 51 25.76 -6.10 -12.09
CA GLN A 51 25.96 -5.72 -13.49
C GLN A 51 25.24 -6.64 -14.47
N GLU A 52 24.98 -7.90 -14.10
CA GLU A 52 24.32 -8.88 -14.96
C GLU A 52 22.80 -8.92 -14.70
N GLU A 53 22.37 -9.05 -13.44
CA GLU A 53 20.94 -9.16 -13.10
C GLU A 53 20.19 -7.84 -13.24
N ASP A 54 20.81 -6.72 -12.84
CA ASP A 54 20.19 -5.39 -12.87
C ASP A 54 20.57 -4.58 -14.11
N ALA A 55 21.16 -5.21 -15.14
CA ALA A 55 21.67 -4.55 -16.34
C ALA A 55 20.66 -3.58 -16.99
N ALA A 56 19.37 -3.92 -16.98
CA ALA A 56 18.30 -3.10 -17.55
C ALA A 56 18.01 -1.79 -16.78
N ILE A 57 18.49 -1.69 -15.54
CA ILE A 57 18.18 -0.62 -14.58
C ILE A 57 19.44 0.14 -14.14
N CYS A 58 20.61 -0.50 -14.20
CA CYS A 58 21.91 0.01 -13.74
C CYS A 58 22.28 1.41 -14.24
N GLU A 59 21.98 1.75 -15.50
CA GLU A 59 22.42 3.01 -16.11
C GLU A 59 21.62 4.23 -15.61
N TRP A 60 20.31 4.10 -15.42
CA TRP A 60 19.43 5.25 -15.21
C TRP A 60 18.86 5.37 -13.77
N PHE A 61 18.91 4.31 -12.96
CA PHE A 61 18.24 4.28 -11.66
C PHE A 61 18.81 5.23 -10.60
N PHE A 62 20.12 5.52 -10.63
CA PHE A 62 20.76 6.40 -9.63
C PHE A 62 21.18 7.77 -10.15
N TYR A 63 21.18 7.97 -11.47
CA TYR A 63 21.79 9.15 -12.08
C TYR A 63 20.76 10.17 -12.60
N ASP A 64 19.55 9.74 -12.95
CA ASP A 64 18.49 10.63 -13.43
C ASP A 64 17.49 11.05 -12.34
N THR A 65 17.25 12.36 -12.23
CA THR A 65 16.25 12.95 -11.30
C THR A 65 14.81 12.81 -11.79
N LYS A 66 14.61 12.54 -13.09
CA LYS A 66 13.31 12.27 -13.71
C LYS A 66 13.40 10.96 -14.50
N HIS A 67 13.03 9.86 -13.86
CA HIS A 67 13.03 8.55 -14.52
C HIS A 67 11.99 8.47 -15.65
N LEU A 68 12.22 7.53 -16.57
CA LEU A 68 11.37 7.18 -17.72
C LEU A 68 9.87 7.32 -17.39
N LEU A 69 9.17 8.11 -18.21
CA LEU A 69 7.76 8.52 -18.03
C LEU A 69 6.75 7.36 -18.05
N ASP A 70 7.18 6.14 -18.30
CA ASP A 70 6.35 4.94 -18.37
C ASP A 70 7.13 3.74 -17.82
N THR A 71 7.05 3.50 -16.51
CA THR A 71 7.50 2.22 -15.94
C THR A 71 6.29 1.40 -15.47
N PRO A 72 6.21 0.11 -15.86
CA PRO A 72 5.14 -0.77 -15.46
C PRO A 72 5.22 -1.03 -13.94
N HIS A 73 4.21 -0.60 -13.19
CA HIS A 73 4.09 -1.02 -11.80
C HIS A 73 3.65 -2.49 -11.76
N PHE A 74 4.50 -3.35 -11.16
CA PHE A 74 4.09 -4.69 -10.80
C PHE A 74 3.08 -4.63 -9.65
N ASN A 75 1.79 -4.62 -9.99
CA ASN A 75 0.77 -5.02 -9.04
C ASN A 75 0.87 -6.54 -8.90
N LYS A 76 1.55 -7.00 -7.84
CA LYS A 76 1.48 -8.41 -7.43
C LYS A 76 0.01 -8.84 -7.50
N PRO A 77 -0.33 -10.00 -8.08
CA PRO A 77 -1.70 -10.48 -8.11
C PRO A 77 -2.21 -10.60 -6.68
N SER A 78 -2.90 -9.56 -6.24
CA SER A 78 -3.43 -9.41 -4.91
C SER A 78 -4.59 -10.37 -4.80
N CYS A 79 -4.46 -11.36 -3.92
CA CYS A 79 -5.58 -12.19 -3.53
C CYS A 79 -6.60 -11.30 -2.82
N ASN A 80 -7.61 -10.81 -3.55
CA ASN A 80 -8.68 -9.97 -3.01
C ASN A 80 -9.46 -10.66 -1.86
N ASN A 81 -9.37 -11.99 -1.75
CA ASN A 81 -9.91 -12.75 -0.63
C ASN A 81 -9.19 -12.49 0.71
N LEU A 82 -7.92 -12.07 0.70
CA LEU A 82 -7.16 -11.79 1.94
C LEU A 82 -7.77 -10.62 2.71
N SER A 83 -8.32 -9.64 1.99
CA SER A 83 -8.96 -8.46 2.58
C SER A 83 -10.43 -8.69 2.92
N TYR A 84 -10.91 -9.94 2.94
CA TYR A 84 -12.24 -10.25 3.44
C TYR A 84 -12.37 -9.74 4.88
N PHE A 85 -13.49 -9.06 5.20
CA PHE A 85 -13.69 -8.21 6.38
C PHE A 85 -12.81 -6.96 6.52
N PHE A 86 -11.64 -6.91 5.90
CA PHE A 86 -10.70 -5.78 5.97
C PHE A 86 -10.80 -4.86 4.74
N ASN A 87 -12.01 -4.71 4.21
CA ASN A 87 -12.33 -3.85 3.09
C ASN A 87 -13.02 -2.56 3.57
N LYS A 88 -12.88 -1.46 2.80
CA LYS A 88 -13.55 -0.19 3.10
C LYS A 88 -15.05 -0.33 3.37
N LYS A 89 -15.74 -1.13 2.55
CA LYS A 89 -17.18 -1.39 2.70
C LYS A 89 -17.51 -2.06 4.04
N SER A 90 -16.71 -3.04 4.47
CA SER A 90 -16.87 -3.71 5.76
C SER A 90 -16.64 -2.74 6.93
N PHE A 91 -15.68 -1.83 6.82
CA PHE A 91 -15.46 -0.79 7.83
C PHE A 91 -16.59 0.24 7.90
N PHE A 92 -17.17 0.64 6.76
CA PHE A 92 -18.35 1.51 6.76
C PHE A 92 -19.56 0.84 7.39
N THR A 93 -19.78 -0.44 7.12
CA THR A 93 -20.84 -1.23 7.75
C THR A 93 -20.61 -1.38 9.25
N ALA A 94 -19.38 -1.69 9.68
CA ALA A 94 -19.02 -1.77 11.09
C ALA A 94 -19.25 -0.43 11.81
N LYS A 95 -18.89 0.69 11.17
CA LYS A 95 -19.16 2.05 11.66
C LYS A 95 -20.67 2.32 11.80
N ALA A 96 -21.44 1.98 10.78
CA ALA A 96 -22.88 2.21 10.75
C ALA A 96 -23.64 1.41 11.83
N LEU A 97 -23.18 0.19 12.10
CA LEU A 97 -23.75 -0.71 13.12
C LEU A 97 -23.17 -0.49 14.53
N ASN A 98 -22.24 0.45 14.72
CA ASN A 98 -21.50 0.64 15.97
C ASN A 98 -20.86 -0.68 16.50
N MET A 99 -20.26 -1.44 15.59
CA MET A 99 -19.57 -2.70 15.88
C MET A 99 -18.09 -2.61 15.52
N ALA A 100 -17.27 -3.42 16.19
CA ALA A 100 -15.86 -3.54 15.90
C ALA A 100 -15.53 -4.95 15.36
N ILE A 101 -14.84 -4.99 14.22
CA ILE A 101 -14.25 -6.22 13.70
C ILE A 101 -13.00 -6.53 14.53
N PRO A 102 -12.69 -7.81 14.85
CA PRO A 102 -11.44 -8.17 15.51
C PRO A 102 -10.22 -7.63 14.76
N GLY A 103 -9.34 -6.90 15.47
CA GLY A 103 -8.19 -6.22 14.87
C GLY A 103 -8.54 -5.01 13.99
N GLY A 104 -9.82 -4.74 13.77
CA GLY A 104 -10.34 -3.61 13.01
C GLY A 104 -10.57 -2.35 13.84
N LEU A 105 -11.32 -1.43 13.25
CA LEU A 105 -11.55 -0.09 13.77
C LEU A 105 -12.66 -0.05 14.81
N LYS A 106 -12.52 0.87 15.77
CA LYS A 106 -13.61 1.33 16.63
C LYS A 106 -13.98 2.75 16.22
N PHE A 107 -15.25 2.95 15.94
CA PHE A 107 -15.82 4.25 15.60
C PHE A 107 -16.76 4.70 16.71
N GLU A 108 -17.03 6.00 16.71
CA GLU A 108 -18.14 6.53 17.49
C GLU A 108 -19.46 6.10 16.84
N PRO A 109 -20.52 5.88 17.63
CA PRO A 109 -21.83 5.50 17.11
C PRO A 109 -22.32 6.53 16.09
N LEU A 110 -22.75 6.04 14.92
CA LEU A 110 -23.32 6.92 13.89
C LEU A 110 -24.74 7.39 14.28
N TYR A 111 -25.49 6.53 14.97
CA TYR A 111 -26.82 6.80 15.44
C TYR A 111 -26.86 6.62 16.97
N TRP A 112 -27.27 7.67 17.67
CA TRP A 112 -27.39 7.67 19.13
C TRP A 112 -28.75 7.13 19.61
N ASP A 113 -29.75 7.14 18.73
CA ASP A 113 -31.14 6.75 18.99
C ASP A 113 -31.36 5.23 19.02
N MET A 114 -30.35 4.43 19.36
CA MET A 114 -30.52 3.00 19.63
C MET A 114 -31.09 2.86 21.04
N ASP A 115 -32.35 3.24 21.22
CA ASP A 115 -33.09 3.06 22.46
C ASP A 115 -33.16 1.56 22.77
N THR A 116 -32.19 1.10 23.56
CA THR A 116 -31.96 -0.31 23.88
C THR A 116 -33.08 -0.89 24.75
N PHE A 117 -33.98 -0.04 25.26
CA PHE A 117 -35.00 -0.40 26.23
C PHE A 117 -36.27 -1.03 25.62
N ASP A 118 -36.54 -0.83 24.32
CA ASP A 118 -37.76 -1.36 23.68
C ASP A 118 -37.54 -2.73 22.99
N GLU A 119 -36.30 -3.14 22.72
CA GLU A 119 -36.02 -4.46 22.10
C GLU A 119 -36.16 -5.63 23.09
N ASP A 120 -35.90 -5.42 24.38
CA ASP A 120 -35.94 -6.47 25.43
C ASP A 120 -37.37 -6.96 25.76
N TRP A 121 -38.40 -6.19 25.37
CA TRP A 121 -39.82 -6.56 25.51
C TRP A 121 -40.48 -6.95 24.17
N ASN A 122 -39.68 -7.41 23.21
CA ASN A 122 -40.21 -7.90 21.94
C ASN A 122 -40.60 -9.39 22.02
N GLU A 123 -41.78 -9.76 21.50
CA GLU A 123 -42.28 -11.14 21.49
C GLU A 123 -41.32 -12.13 20.78
N PHE A 124 -40.54 -11.62 19.83
CA PHE A 124 -39.52 -12.36 19.08
C PHE A 124 -38.23 -12.62 19.88
N GLY A 125 -37.95 -11.82 20.92
CA GLY A 125 -36.79 -11.95 21.78
C GLY A 125 -36.96 -12.92 22.95
N ASP A 126 -38.13 -13.55 23.10
CA ASP A 126 -38.42 -14.46 24.22
C ASP A 126 -37.45 -15.65 24.22
N ILE A 127 -36.67 -15.75 25.30
CA ILE A 127 -35.65 -16.79 25.49
C ILE A 127 -36.22 -18.20 25.41
N LYS A 128 -37.52 -18.39 25.68
CA LYS A 128 -38.19 -19.69 25.59
C LYS A 128 -38.47 -20.12 24.15
N LYS A 129 -38.52 -19.16 23.21
CA LYS A 129 -38.78 -19.40 21.78
C LYS A 129 -37.51 -19.44 20.94
N VAL A 130 -36.39 -18.90 21.46
CA VAL A 130 -35.10 -18.83 20.74
C VAL A 130 -34.26 -20.07 20.99
N ILE A 131 -33.88 -20.77 19.92
CA ILE A 131 -32.96 -21.92 19.98
C ILE A 131 -31.52 -21.44 19.75
N ILE A 132 -30.72 -21.38 20.82
CA ILE A 132 -29.31 -20.99 20.74
C ILE A 132 -28.43 -22.24 20.56
N ARG A 133 -28.01 -22.51 19.33
CA ARG A 133 -27.00 -23.55 19.04
C ARG A 133 -25.58 -22.99 19.00
N GLN A 134 -25.42 -21.84 18.36
CA GLN A 134 -24.16 -21.12 18.23
C GLN A 134 -24.43 -19.63 18.43
N HIS A 135 -23.54 -18.96 19.16
CA HIS A 135 -23.66 -17.53 19.38
C HIS A 135 -23.33 -16.76 18.09
N ILE A 136 -24.20 -15.82 17.70
CA ILE A 136 -23.99 -14.97 16.54
C ILE A 136 -22.87 -13.98 16.85
N ARG A 137 -21.73 -14.14 16.17
CA ARG A 137 -20.57 -13.25 16.34
C ARG A 137 -20.72 -11.94 15.58
N THR A 138 -19.90 -10.94 15.91
CA THR A 138 -19.93 -9.62 15.25
C THR A 138 -19.58 -9.71 13.77
N GLU A 139 -18.76 -10.68 13.36
CA GLU A 139 -18.43 -10.91 11.95
C GLU A 139 -19.69 -11.24 11.12
N PHE A 140 -20.58 -12.09 11.65
CA PHE A 140 -21.84 -12.40 10.97
C PHE A 140 -22.76 -11.19 10.84
N LYS A 141 -22.81 -10.35 11.89
CA LYS A 141 -23.57 -9.10 11.88
C LYS A 141 -23.03 -8.09 10.86
N VAL A 142 -21.72 -8.10 10.60
CA VAL A 142 -21.10 -7.23 9.58
C VAL A 142 -21.25 -7.81 8.17
N THR A 143 -21.06 -9.12 7.94
CA THR A 143 -21.21 -9.75 6.61
C THR A 143 -22.66 -9.76 6.15
N PHE A 144 -23.55 -10.27 7.00
CA PHE A 144 -24.95 -10.49 6.68
C PHE A 144 -25.80 -9.44 7.39
N SER A 145 -25.51 -8.19 7.08
CA SER A 145 -25.99 -7.06 7.87
C SER A 145 -27.51 -6.92 7.89
N HIS A 146 -28.17 -7.29 6.79
CA HIS A 146 -29.63 -7.27 6.69
C HIS A 146 -30.33 -8.46 7.34
N LEU A 147 -29.59 -9.54 7.64
CA LEU A 147 -30.16 -10.76 8.22
C LEU A 147 -30.06 -10.77 9.75
N CYS A 148 -28.91 -10.34 10.28
CA CYS A 148 -28.59 -10.51 11.70
C CYS A 148 -28.83 -9.26 12.56
N ASN A 149 -29.32 -8.16 12.00
CA ASN A 149 -29.57 -6.90 12.72
C ASN A 149 -31.02 -6.41 12.49
N SER A 150 -31.62 -5.83 13.52
CA SER A 150 -33.00 -5.33 13.53
C SER A 150 -33.19 -4.03 12.73
N LEU A 151 -32.15 -3.21 12.55
CA LEU A 151 -32.23 -1.91 11.85
C LEU A 151 -30.93 -1.55 11.09
N PRO A 152 -30.64 -2.18 9.94
CA PRO A 152 -29.43 -1.92 9.16
C PRO A 152 -29.52 -0.57 8.41
N ARG A 153 -29.13 0.52 9.08
CA ARG A 153 -29.07 1.88 8.49
C ARG A 153 -27.68 2.18 7.94
N SER A 154 -27.59 2.79 6.75
CA SER A 154 -26.31 3.22 6.12
C SER A 154 -25.26 2.11 6.00
N VAL A 155 -25.71 0.88 5.76
CA VAL A 155 -24.85 -0.30 5.63
C VAL A 155 -24.42 -0.50 4.18
N HIS A 156 -23.19 -0.98 3.96
CA HIS A 156 -22.65 -1.31 2.65
C HIS A 156 -22.42 -2.82 2.47
N ILE A 157 -22.85 -3.35 1.33
CA ILE A 157 -22.63 -4.76 0.97
C ILE A 157 -21.23 -4.94 0.40
N SER A 158 -20.41 -5.75 1.07
CA SER A 158 -19.07 -6.13 0.62
C SER A 158 -19.12 -7.34 -0.32
N PRO A 159 -18.18 -7.47 -1.28
CA PRO A 159 -18.04 -8.69 -2.06
C PRO A 159 -17.74 -9.88 -1.15
N TYR A 160 -18.51 -10.97 -1.32
CA TYR A 160 -18.36 -12.15 -0.47
C TYR A 160 -17.11 -12.97 -0.81
N HIS A 161 -16.86 -13.20 -2.11
CA HIS A 161 -15.78 -14.06 -2.55
C HIS A 161 -15.28 -13.65 -3.94
N THR A 162 -13.98 -13.79 -4.17
CA THR A 162 -13.35 -13.77 -5.50
C THR A 162 -12.74 -15.14 -5.79
N PRO A 163 -12.60 -15.58 -7.05
CA PRO A 163 -11.94 -16.84 -7.35
C PRO A 163 -10.57 -16.91 -6.66
N LYS A 164 -10.24 -18.06 -6.07
CA LYS A 164 -8.97 -18.25 -5.36
C LYS A 164 -7.83 -18.13 -6.36
N ASN A 165 -6.86 -17.29 -6.05
CA ASN A 165 -5.63 -17.23 -6.81
C ASN A 165 -4.77 -18.45 -6.44
N VAL A 166 -4.49 -19.33 -7.41
CA VAL A 166 -3.66 -20.53 -7.25
C VAL A 166 -2.34 -20.35 -8.01
N TYR A 167 -1.76 -19.15 -7.88
CA TYR A 167 -0.48 -18.84 -8.48
C TYR A 167 0.66 -19.39 -7.61
N ILE A 168 1.55 -20.15 -8.25
CA ILE A 168 2.77 -20.69 -7.63
C ILE A 168 3.93 -19.81 -8.06
N HIS A 169 4.69 -19.32 -7.08
CA HIS A 169 5.88 -18.52 -7.33
C HIS A 169 7.09 -19.44 -7.47
N THR A 170 7.87 -19.25 -8.53
CA THR A 170 9.10 -19.99 -8.81
C THR A 170 10.29 -19.17 -8.33
N ASP A 171 10.99 -19.65 -7.31
CA ASP A 171 12.17 -18.96 -6.77
C ASP A 171 13.46 -19.29 -7.56
N ASP A 172 13.50 -20.46 -8.22
CA ASP A 172 14.67 -20.93 -8.97
C ASP A 172 14.54 -20.64 -10.47
N PRO A 173 15.40 -19.78 -11.06
CA PRO A 173 15.38 -19.47 -12.50
C PRO A 173 15.90 -20.62 -13.37
N GLY A 174 16.54 -21.65 -12.79
CA GLY A 174 17.01 -22.82 -13.52
C GLY A 174 15.91 -23.79 -13.95
N LEU A 175 14.70 -23.66 -13.38
CA LEU A 175 13.56 -24.50 -13.73
C LEU A 175 12.87 -23.98 -15.00
N PRO A 176 12.29 -24.86 -15.84
CA PRO A 176 11.51 -24.45 -17.00
C PRO A 176 10.33 -23.54 -16.59
N ALA A 177 9.88 -22.64 -17.46
CA ALA A 177 8.76 -21.75 -17.14
C ALA A 177 7.43 -22.50 -16.91
N PHE A 178 7.22 -23.60 -17.66
CA PHE A 178 6.08 -24.50 -17.48
C PHE A 178 6.58 -25.85 -16.97
N TYR A 179 6.31 -26.16 -15.70
CA TYR A 179 6.59 -27.45 -15.10
C TYR A 179 5.51 -27.83 -14.09
N PHE A 180 5.45 -29.12 -13.76
CA PHE A 180 4.57 -29.62 -12.72
C PHE A 180 5.21 -29.40 -11.36
N ASP A 181 4.75 -28.38 -10.64
CA ASP A 181 5.28 -28.04 -9.32
C ASP A 181 4.89 -29.10 -8.27
N PRO A 182 5.79 -29.49 -7.34
CA PRO A 182 5.49 -30.45 -6.29
C PRO A 182 4.33 -30.08 -5.35
N LEU A 183 3.94 -28.80 -5.28
CA LEU A 183 2.78 -28.32 -4.52
C LEU A 183 1.46 -28.67 -5.20
N ILE A 184 1.47 -29.00 -6.50
CA ILE A 184 0.29 -29.42 -7.25
C ILE A 184 0.00 -30.88 -6.90
N ASN A 185 -1.24 -31.16 -6.51
CA ASN A 185 -1.67 -32.53 -6.26
C ASN A 185 -1.54 -33.36 -7.55
N PRO A 186 -0.91 -34.56 -7.49
CA PRO A 186 -0.77 -35.41 -8.67
C PRO A 186 -2.15 -35.81 -9.20
N ILE A 187 -2.30 -35.76 -10.52
CA ILE A 187 -3.55 -36.11 -11.18
C ILE A 187 -3.66 -37.64 -11.21
N SER A 188 -4.61 -38.19 -10.45
CA SER A 188 -4.89 -39.62 -10.49
C SER A 188 -5.69 -39.98 -11.75
N SER A 189 -5.26 -40.98 -12.51
CA SER A 189 -6.01 -41.53 -13.65
C SER A 189 -7.27 -42.33 -13.26
N TRP A 190 -7.44 -42.62 -11.97
CA TRP A 190 -8.47 -43.53 -11.43
C TRP A 190 -9.92 -43.03 -11.53
N VAL A 191 -10.14 -41.74 -11.83
CA VAL A 191 -11.48 -41.12 -11.91
C VAL A 191 -12.03 -41.13 -13.35
N MET A 192 -11.35 -41.77 -14.31
CA MET A 192 -12.01 -42.14 -15.56
C MET A 192 -12.99 -43.27 -15.24
N SER A 193 -14.28 -43.02 -15.47
CA SER A 193 -15.35 -43.99 -15.25
C SER A 193 -14.97 -45.30 -15.95
N LYS A 194 -14.90 -46.39 -15.16
CA LYS A 194 -14.70 -47.77 -15.66
C LYS A 194 -15.69 -48.19 -16.76
N ASN A 195 -16.75 -47.39 -16.99
CA ASN A 195 -17.84 -47.63 -17.94
C ASN A 195 -17.81 -46.69 -19.16
N THR A 196 -16.87 -45.76 -19.25
CA THR A 196 -16.63 -45.03 -20.51
C THR A 196 -15.37 -45.63 -21.10
N PRO A 197 -15.46 -46.42 -22.18
CA PRO A 197 -14.26 -46.93 -22.82
C PRO A 197 -13.40 -45.72 -23.19
N LEU A 198 -12.11 -45.79 -22.85
CA LEU A 198 -11.06 -44.91 -23.35
C LEU A 198 -10.89 -45.17 -24.85
N VAL A 199 -11.94 -44.96 -25.62
CA VAL A 199 -11.77 -44.81 -27.06
C VAL A 199 -11.24 -43.40 -27.17
N LEU A 200 -9.92 -43.29 -27.36
CA LEU A 200 -9.33 -42.01 -27.66
C LEU A 200 -10.09 -41.46 -28.89
N HIS A 201 -10.24 -40.15 -29.00
CA HIS A 201 -11.00 -39.60 -30.15
C HIS A 201 -10.40 -40.08 -31.48
N GLU A 202 -9.09 -40.32 -31.49
CA GLU A 202 -8.35 -40.99 -32.56
C GLU A 202 -8.87 -42.42 -32.83
N ASP A 203 -9.05 -43.27 -31.83
CA ASP A 203 -9.60 -44.61 -31.98
C ASP A 203 -11.05 -44.63 -32.52
N ILE A 204 -11.83 -43.55 -32.32
CA ILE A 204 -13.19 -43.41 -32.88
C ILE A 204 -13.15 -43.06 -34.37
N ILE A 205 -12.15 -42.28 -34.79
CA ILE A 205 -12.04 -41.73 -36.15
C ILE A 205 -11.23 -42.67 -37.06
N PHE A 206 -10.14 -43.24 -36.55
CA PHE A 206 -9.15 -44.02 -37.30
C PHE A 206 -9.22 -45.53 -37.03
N GLY A 207 -10.14 -45.95 -36.14
CA GLY A 207 -10.29 -47.33 -35.72
C GLY A 207 -9.20 -47.79 -34.72
N PRO A 208 -9.36 -48.95 -34.09
CA PRO A 208 -8.39 -49.47 -33.13
C PRO A 208 -7.08 -49.84 -33.82
N ASN A 209 -5.94 -49.36 -33.30
CA ASN A 209 -4.59 -49.59 -33.84
C ASN A 209 -4.43 -49.14 -35.30
N ASP A 210 -4.95 -47.97 -35.67
CA ASP A 210 -4.64 -47.36 -36.97
C ASP A 210 -5.07 -48.25 -38.17
N ALA A 211 -6.13 -49.04 -38.00
CA ALA A 211 -6.55 -50.02 -39.00
C ALA A 211 -7.04 -49.38 -40.32
N ASP A 212 -7.45 -48.11 -40.27
CA ASP A 212 -7.93 -47.31 -41.40
C ASP A 212 -6.98 -46.13 -41.76
N ASP A 213 -5.71 -46.15 -41.30
CA ASP A 213 -4.72 -45.06 -41.47
C ASP A 213 -4.37 -44.75 -42.94
N ASP A 214 -4.71 -45.64 -43.87
CA ASP A 214 -4.41 -45.46 -45.30
C ASP A 214 -5.37 -44.46 -45.99
N ASP A 215 -6.51 -44.12 -45.38
CA ASP A 215 -7.57 -43.30 -46.02
C ASP A 215 -7.43 -41.79 -45.80
N PHE A 216 -6.68 -41.34 -44.79
CA PHE A 216 -6.56 -39.92 -44.44
C PHE A 216 -5.10 -39.48 -44.22
N GLN A 217 -4.59 -38.65 -45.12
CA GLN A 217 -3.27 -38.03 -44.99
C GLN A 217 -3.41 -36.51 -44.87
N LEU A 218 -2.71 -35.92 -43.89
CA LEU A 218 -2.59 -34.47 -43.77
C LEU A 218 -1.76 -33.92 -44.95
N PRO A 219 -2.23 -32.89 -45.67
CA PRO A 219 -1.43 -32.18 -46.65
C PRO A 219 -0.07 -31.73 -46.10
N GLU A 220 0.99 -31.84 -46.91
CA GLU A 220 2.37 -31.48 -46.53
C GLU A 220 2.53 -30.02 -46.10
N GLU A 221 1.60 -29.14 -46.48
CA GLU A 221 1.58 -27.72 -46.12
C GLU A 221 1.05 -27.47 -44.69
N ILE A 222 0.45 -28.47 -44.05
CA ILE A 222 -0.18 -28.33 -42.73
C ILE A 222 0.81 -28.71 -41.63
N GLU A 223 1.39 -27.69 -41.01
CA GLU A 223 2.23 -27.82 -39.83
C GLU A 223 1.61 -27.07 -38.63
N PRO A 224 2.01 -27.39 -37.38
CA PRO A 224 1.60 -26.63 -36.21
C PRO A 224 1.96 -25.15 -36.35
N PHE A 225 1.00 -24.25 -36.10
CA PHE A 225 1.12 -22.80 -36.31
C PHE A 225 2.38 -22.14 -35.73
N LEU A 226 2.93 -22.67 -34.63
CA LEU A 226 4.08 -22.10 -33.91
C LEU A 226 5.27 -23.07 -33.83
N LYS A 227 5.41 -24.01 -34.77
CA LYS A 227 6.49 -25.02 -34.78
C LYS A 227 7.90 -24.41 -34.70
N THR A 228 8.10 -23.23 -35.28
CA THR A 228 9.40 -22.54 -35.34
C THR A 228 9.78 -21.84 -34.03
N ASN A 229 8.81 -21.54 -33.16
CA ASN A 229 9.04 -20.76 -31.94
C ASN A 229 9.14 -21.70 -30.73
N HIS A 230 10.14 -21.48 -29.88
CA HIS A 230 10.21 -22.17 -28.60
C HIS A 230 9.06 -21.75 -27.68
N CYS A 231 8.48 -22.72 -26.96
CA CYS A 231 7.37 -22.48 -26.04
C CYS A 231 7.71 -21.56 -24.85
N GLN A 232 8.99 -21.37 -24.56
CA GLN A 232 9.46 -20.56 -23.44
C GLN A 232 10.44 -19.50 -23.97
N THR A 233 10.23 -18.26 -23.54
CA THR A 233 11.13 -17.13 -23.78
C THR A 233 11.52 -16.53 -22.43
N THR A 234 12.75 -16.03 -22.31
CA THR A 234 13.33 -15.51 -21.06
C THR A 234 12.70 -14.18 -20.62
N SER A 235 11.85 -13.55 -21.42
CA SER A 235 11.27 -12.25 -21.11
C SER A 235 9.96 -12.35 -20.33
N LEU A 236 10.06 -12.13 -19.02
CA LEU A 236 8.91 -11.82 -18.16
C LEU A 236 8.25 -10.51 -18.64
N GLN A 237 7.23 -10.60 -19.49
CA GLN A 237 6.38 -9.46 -19.80
C GLN A 237 5.62 -9.06 -18.54
N THR A 238 6.07 -8.00 -17.88
CA THR A 238 5.39 -7.41 -16.74
C THR A 238 4.07 -6.81 -17.22
N LEU A 239 2.96 -7.24 -16.60
CA LEU A 239 1.61 -6.78 -16.91
C LEU A 239 1.41 -5.34 -16.43
N SER A 240 1.82 -4.37 -17.26
CA SER A 240 1.18 -3.07 -17.53
C SER A 240 2.19 -2.10 -18.17
N LEU A 241 2.48 -2.24 -19.46
CA LEU A 241 3.55 -1.52 -20.19
C LEU A 241 3.41 0.02 -20.26
N SER A 242 2.37 0.61 -19.69
CA SER A 242 2.19 2.07 -19.62
C SER A 242 1.49 2.46 -18.31
N GLY A 243 1.82 3.64 -17.79
CA GLY A 243 1.30 4.15 -16.52
C GLY A 243 1.09 5.67 -16.57
N ARG A 244 0.34 6.21 -15.62
CA ARG A 244 0.28 7.67 -15.43
C ARG A 244 1.30 8.06 -14.37
N MET A 245 2.07 9.12 -14.64
CA MET A 245 2.86 9.76 -13.58
C MET A 245 1.95 10.24 -12.45
N GLN A 246 2.42 10.05 -11.22
CA GLN A 246 1.75 10.53 -10.02
C GLN A 246 2.71 11.45 -9.26
N CYS A 247 2.16 12.40 -8.52
CA CYS A 247 2.97 13.19 -7.59
C CYS A 247 3.58 12.25 -6.53
N VAL A 248 4.81 12.55 -6.09
CA VAL A 248 5.52 11.71 -5.10
C VAL A 248 4.71 11.50 -3.82
N GLN A 249 4.01 12.56 -3.37
CA GLN A 249 3.14 12.51 -2.19
C GLN A 249 1.87 11.64 -2.35
N ASP A 250 1.46 11.37 -3.59
CA ASP A 250 0.29 10.55 -3.90
C ASP A 250 0.61 9.05 -3.93
N VAL A 251 1.88 8.66 -3.81
CA VAL A 251 2.33 7.25 -3.81
C VAL A 251 2.60 6.78 -2.38
N PRO A 252 1.62 6.13 -1.71
CA PRO A 252 1.78 5.74 -0.32
C PRO A 252 2.48 4.38 -0.18
N LEU A 253 3.81 4.39 -0.01
CA LEU A 253 4.65 3.18 0.07
C LEU A 253 4.25 2.20 1.19
N VAL A 254 3.76 2.73 2.32
CA VAL A 254 3.46 1.94 3.54
C VAL A 254 1.96 1.57 3.64
N LYS A 255 1.12 2.03 2.70
CA LYS A 255 -0.34 1.83 2.77
C LYS A 255 -0.75 0.38 2.81
N ASN A 256 -0.11 -0.45 1.99
CA ASN A 256 -0.44 -1.88 1.94
C ASN A 256 -0.12 -2.61 3.25
N TRP A 257 0.81 -2.10 4.08
CA TRP A 257 1.17 -2.75 5.33
C TRP A 257 0.05 -2.65 6.36
N TYR A 258 -0.49 -1.45 6.59
CA TYR A 258 -1.57 -1.27 7.56
C TYR A 258 -2.95 -1.65 7.03
N LEU A 259 -3.12 -1.79 5.70
CA LEU A 259 -4.30 -2.40 5.09
C LEU A 259 -4.33 -3.93 5.25
N ALA A 260 -3.23 -4.55 5.68
CA ALA A 260 -3.24 -5.94 6.12
C ALA A 260 -3.48 -6.02 7.64
N HIS A 261 -3.87 -7.21 8.10
CA HIS A 261 -3.91 -7.49 9.53
C HIS A 261 -2.52 -7.32 10.15
N CYS A 262 -2.48 -6.77 11.37
CA CYS A 262 -1.25 -6.65 12.13
C CYS A 262 -0.67 -8.06 12.39
N PRO A 263 0.63 -8.29 12.16
CA PRO A 263 1.23 -9.59 12.40
C PRO A 263 1.10 -10.01 13.88
N PRO A 264 0.98 -11.31 14.17
CA PRO A 264 0.89 -11.80 15.55
C PRO A 264 2.15 -11.47 16.35
N ASN A 265 2.04 -11.41 17.67
CA ASN A 265 3.13 -11.15 18.62
C ASN A 265 3.78 -9.76 18.57
N GLN A 266 3.07 -8.75 18.05
CA GLN A 266 3.51 -7.35 18.11
C GLN A 266 3.08 -6.68 19.43
N PRO A 267 3.84 -5.68 19.93
CA PRO A 267 3.46 -4.95 21.13
C PRO A 267 2.20 -4.12 20.89
N LEU A 268 1.41 -3.90 21.95
CA LEU A 268 0.14 -3.16 21.89
C LEU A 268 0.25 -1.79 21.21
N LYS A 269 1.38 -1.09 21.39
CA LYS A 269 1.65 0.20 20.72
C LYS A 269 1.56 0.11 19.20
N VAL A 270 2.06 -0.99 18.61
CA VAL A 270 2.01 -1.24 17.17
C VAL A 270 0.60 -1.63 16.74
N CYS A 271 -0.10 -2.45 17.52
CA CYS A 271 -1.49 -2.79 17.23
C CYS A 271 -2.40 -1.54 17.20
N VAL A 272 -2.22 -0.62 18.16
CA VAL A 272 -2.95 0.66 18.19
C VAL A 272 -2.54 1.57 17.03
N SER A 273 -1.27 1.59 16.61
CA SER A 273 -0.86 2.41 15.45
C SER A 273 -1.48 1.92 14.15
N TYR A 274 -1.55 0.60 13.92
CA TYR A 274 -2.26 0.01 12.78
C TYR A 274 -3.73 0.46 12.76
N GLN A 275 -4.43 0.33 13.89
CA GLN A 275 -5.82 0.78 14.01
C GLN A 275 -5.98 2.29 13.72
N LYS A 276 -5.08 3.14 14.22
CA LYS A 276 -5.16 4.59 13.96
C LYS A 276 -4.94 4.92 12.47
N LEU A 277 -3.95 4.30 11.82
CA LEU A 277 -3.68 4.51 10.39
C LEU A 277 -4.85 4.06 9.52
N LEU A 278 -5.44 2.92 9.85
CA LEU A 278 -6.66 2.44 9.21
C LEU A 278 -7.83 3.42 9.39
N LYS A 279 -7.98 4.03 10.57
CA LYS A 279 -9.04 5.01 10.85
C LYS A 279 -8.87 6.20 9.92
N CYS A 280 -7.66 6.75 9.82
CA CYS A 280 -7.34 7.85 8.90
C CYS A 280 -7.60 7.46 7.44
N SER A 281 -7.20 6.25 7.01
CA SER A 281 -7.42 5.80 5.63
C SER A 281 -8.89 5.61 5.27
N VAL A 282 -9.76 5.34 6.24
CA VAL A 282 -11.21 5.23 6.02
C VAL A 282 -11.88 6.60 6.01
N LEU A 283 -11.33 7.58 6.75
CA LEU A 283 -11.89 8.94 6.86
C LEU A 283 -11.41 9.92 5.76
N ASN A 284 -10.30 9.64 5.09
CA ASN A 284 -9.74 10.55 4.10
C ASN A 284 -10.35 10.37 2.69
N GLU A 285 -10.79 11.48 2.10
CA GLU A 285 -10.95 11.67 0.65
C GLU A 285 -9.80 12.55 0.14
N PRO A 286 -9.05 12.13 -0.90
CA PRO A 286 -7.96 12.94 -1.43
C PRO A 286 -8.51 14.18 -2.15
N LYS A 287 -7.98 15.36 -1.82
CA LYS A 287 -8.16 16.59 -2.61
C LYS A 287 -6.81 16.92 -3.25
N THR A 288 -6.77 16.97 -4.57
CA THR A 288 -5.56 17.35 -5.30
C THR A 288 -5.65 18.83 -5.69
N GLN A 289 -4.59 19.58 -5.44
CA GLN A 289 -4.39 20.91 -6.01
C GLN A 289 -3.18 20.88 -6.94
N PRO A 290 -3.20 21.62 -8.06
CA PRO A 290 -2.06 21.70 -8.96
C PRO A 290 -1.02 22.68 -8.44
N GLU A 291 0.26 22.31 -8.55
CA GLU A 291 1.41 23.14 -8.20
C GLU A 291 2.11 23.67 -9.46
N LYS A 292 2.79 24.81 -9.33
CA LYS A 292 3.58 25.45 -10.40
C LYS A 292 5.06 25.15 -10.19
N THR A 293 5.80 24.96 -11.28
CA THR A 293 7.22 24.60 -11.26
C THR A 293 8.13 25.80 -11.52
N THR A 294 9.20 25.94 -10.74
CA THR A 294 10.34 26.83 -10.99
C THR A 294 11.65 26.01 -11.00
N HIS A 295 12.72 26.55 -11.59
CA HIS A 295 14.00 25.86 -11.82
C HIS A 295 15.13 26.37 -10.91
N LEU A 296 14.87 26.53 -9.61
CA LEU A 296 15.90 26.92 -8.63
C LEU A 296 16.43 25.68 -7.91
N ASP A 297 17.68 25.71 -7.43
CA ASP A 297 18.16 24.65 -6.53
C ASP A 297 17.33 24.64 -5.23
N TRP A 298 17.09 23.46 -4.68
CA TRP A 298 16.17 23.28 -3.56
C TRP A 298 16.72 23.88 -2.27
N VAL A 299 18.04 23.81 -2.04
CA VAL A 299 18.68 24.41 -0.87
C VAL A 299 18.66 25.94 -0.97
N GLU A 300 18.96 26.48 -2.16
CA GLU A 300 18.87 27.92 -2.42
C GLU A 300 17.43 28.43 -2.21
N ALA A 301 16.43 27.75 -2.78
CA ALA A 301 15.03 28.08 -2.58
C ALA A 301 14.62 28.03 -1.10
N GLY A 302 15.08 27.01 -0.37
CA GLY A 302 14.82 26.85 1.05
C GLY A 302 15.40 28.00 1.89
N LEU A 303 16.66 28.36 1.67
CA LEU A 303 17.32 29.48 2.35
C LEU A 303 16.61 30.82 2.05
N GLN A 304 16.20 31.03 0.79
CA GLN A 304 15.44 32.22 0.41
C GLN A 304 14.08 32.30 1.13
N VAL A 305 13.35 31.18 1.22
CA VAL A 305 12.07 31.12 1.96
C VAL A 305 12.27 31.43 3.44
N CYS A 306 13.28 30.85 4.09
CA CYS A 306 13.59 31.12 5.50
C CYS A 306 13.91 32.61 5.73
N ARG A 307 14.77 33.20 4.89
CA ARG A 307 15.15 34.62 4.99
C ARG A 307 13.98 35.56 4.75
N GLN A 308 13.17 35.29 3.73
CA GLN A 308 11.97 36.08 3.42
C GLN A 308 10.93 35.97 4.54
N GLY A 309 10.71 34.77 5.08
CA GLY A 309 9.82 34.53 6.21
C GLY A 309 10.25 35.30 7.47
N TYR A 310 11.54 35.20 7.83
CA TYR A 310 12.11 35.96 8.96
C TYR A 310 11.93 37.47 8.78
N ASN A 311 12.31 38.01 7.62
CA ASN A 311 12.18 39.44 7.34
C ASN A 311 10.72 39.91 7.37
N MET A 312 9.78 39.13 6.83
CA MET A 312 8.37 39.45 6.86
C MET A 312 7.82 39.52 8.29
N LEU A 313 8.19 38.55 9.13
CA LEU A 313 7.79 38.55 10.54
C LEU A 313 8.44 39.69 11.32
N ASN A 314 9.71 39.97 11.09
CA ASN A 314 10.41 41.06 11.75
C ASN A 314 9.85 42.44 11.34
N LEU A 315 9.57 42.65 10.05
CA LEU A 315 8.86 43.83 9.56
C LEU A 315 7.48 43.97 10.20
N PHE A 316 6.77 42.87 10.41
CA PHE A 316 5.46 42.88 11.09
C PHE A 316 5.57 43.30 12.56
N ILE A 317 6.59 42.83 13.28
CA ILE A 317 6.89 43.24 14.67
C ILE A 317 7.16 44.75 14.73
N HIS A 318 7.98 45.27 13.81
CA HIS A 318 8.26 46.70 13.70
C HIS A 318 7.02 47.52 13.31
N CYS A 319 6.19 47.04 12.37
CA CYS A 319 4.93 47.70 12.02
C CYS A 319 3.91 47.74 13.17
N LYS A 320 4.06 46.88 14.17
CA LYS A 320 3.23 46.85 15.38
C LYS A 320 3.88 47.58 16.57
N ASP A 321 5.01 48.26 16.35
CA ASP A 321 5.78 48.98 17.37
C ASP A 321 6.20 48.11 18.57
N LEU A 322 6.37 46.81 18.35
CA LEU A 322 6.74 45.83 19.39
C LEU A 322 8.26 45.80 19.61
N ASN A 323 8.86 46.97 19.88
CA ASN A 323 10.33 47.11 20.02
C ASN A 323 10.93 46.36 21.23
N TYR A 324 10.08 45.83 22.10
CA TYR A 324 10.45 44.99 23.24
C TYR A 324 10.54 43.49 22.89
N LEU A 325 10.19 43.11 21.67
CA LEU A 325 10.19 41.73 21.20
C LEU A 325 11.31 41.56 20.17
N HIS A 326 12.21 40.63 20.43
CA HIS A 326 13.25 40.22 19.49
C HIS A 326 12.88 38.87 18.89
N LEU A 327 12.97 38.74 17.57
CA LEU A 327 12.82 37.47 16.87
C LEU A 327 14.21 36.94 16.54
N ASP A 328 14.57 35.80 17.11
CA ASP A 328 15.81 35.11 16.76
C ASP A 328 15.71 34.39 15.40
N TYR A 329 16.83 33.91 14.86
CA TYR A 329 16.86 33.30 13.52
C TYR A 329 16.20 31.91 13.45
N ASN A 330 15.97 31.27 14.61
CA ASN A 330 15.16 30.05 14.74
C ASN A 330 13.66 30.35 14.94
N VAL A 331 13.24 31.61 14.77
CA VAL A 331 11.84 32.09 14.80
C VAL A 331 11.19 31.96 16.18
N ASN A 332 11.99 32.02 17.26
CA ASN A 332 11.48 32.13 18.62
C ASN A 332 11.36 33.62 19.00
N PRO A 333 10.15 34.10 19.34
CA PRO A 333 9.97 35.44 19.87
C PRO A 333 10.46 35.50 21.32
N LYS A 334 11.50 36.28 21.59
CA LYS A 334 12.11 36.49 22.91
C LYS A 334 11.83 37.93 23.40
N PRO A 335 11.28 38.12 24.61
CA PRO A 335 11.15 39.46 25.17
C PRO A 335 12.51 40.01 25.57
N VAL A 336 12.83 41.22 25.12
CA VAL A 336 14.07 41.94 25.44
C VAL A 336 14.04 42.48 26.88
N LYS A 337 12.84 42.71 27.42
CA LYS A 337 12.61 43.20 28.79
C LYS A 337 11.48 42.42 29.45
N THR A 338 11.51 42.30 30.78
CA THR A 338 10.41 41.74 31.56
C THR A 338 9.16 42.60 31.38
N PHE A 339 8.07 41.99 30.97
CA PHE A 339 6.77 42.64 30.91
C PHE A 339 6.36 43.07 32.31
N ILE A 340 6.04 44.36 32.44
CA ILE A 340 5.24 44.84 33.58
C ILE A 340 3.82 44.82 33.06
N ASP A 341 2.94 44.10 33.75
CA ASP A 341 1.53 44.03 33.39
C ASP A 341 0.93 45.44 33.43
N ASP A 342 0.73 46.06 32.27
CA ASP A 342 -0.19 47.18 32.16
C ASP A 342 -1.62 46.63 32.21
N GLN A 343 -2.05 46.21 33.41
CA GLN A 343 -3.46 46.26 33.75
C GLN A 343 -3.83 47.72 34.00
N GLY A 344 -4.28 48.42 32.94
CA GLY A 344 -4.96 49.70 33.10
C GLY A 344 -4.91 50.61 31.88
N ALA A 345 -5.77 50.35 30.89
CA ALA A 345 -6.42 51.38 30.09
C ALA A 345 -7.72 50.82 29.50
#